data_AF-A0A7Z0PHA2-F1
#
_entry.id   AF-A0A7Z0PHA2-F1
#
_cell.length_a   1.000
_cell.length_b   1.000
_cell.length_c   1.000
_cell.angle_alpha   90.00
_cell.angle_beta   90.00
_cell.angle_gamma   90.00
#
_symmetry.space_group_name_H-M   'P 1'
#
loop_
_entity.id
_entity.type
_entity.pdbx_description
1 polymer ?
#
loop_
_entity_poly.entity_id
_entity_poly.type
_entity_poly.pdbx_seq_one_letter_code
_entity_poly.pdbx_strand_id
1 'polypeptide(L)'
;MKHTLKLTFLTFLTTFFSYTNITVDGKTNVYVEKSNNGVDIINISTPSPKGVSHSTFKEFNVSEKGAVINNAKNIARSRIAGLINGNNNIKDTRAKLALLDVTGLEESKLKGILEALSKDKLDVILSNPNGITLDGASFLNIHNMALTTSKPIIENKE
;
A
#
# COMPACT_ATOMS: atom_id res chain seq x y z
N MET A 1 52.19 38.18 20.52
CA MET A 1 50.84 38.12 19.91
C MET A 1 50.40 36.66 19.81
N LYS A 2 49.35 36.24 20.53
CA LYS A 2 48.83 34.87 20.45
C LYS A 2 47.72 34.83 19.39
N HIS A 3 47.96 34.17 18.25
CA HIS A 3 46.93 33.91 17.26
C HIS A 3 46.10 32.71 17.72
N THR A 4 44.80 32.92 17.94
CA THR A 4 43.84 31.84 18.21
C THR A 4 43.17 31.44 16.91
N LEU A 5 43.38 30.19 16.48
CA LEU A 5 42.74 29.60 15.31
C LEU A 5 41.36 29.09 15.73
N LYS A 6 40.28 29.73 15.25
CA LYS A 6 38.92 29.23 15.46
C LYS A 6 38.61 28.19 14.39
N LEU A 7 38.49 26.93 14.79
CA LEU A 7 38.05 25.84 13.93
C LEU A 7 36.53 25.71 14.05
N THR A 8 35.80 26.20 13.05
CA THR A 8 34.34 26.10 13.00
C THR A 8 33.96 24.75 12.41
N PHE A 9 33.38 23.86 13.22
CA PHE A 9 32.82 22.59 12.76
C PHE A 9 31.52 22.86 12.01
N LEU A 10 31.49 22.59 10.70
CA LEU A 10 30.27 22.66 9.88
C LEU A 10 29.50 21.34 10.03
N THR A 11 28.42 21.34 10.82
CA THR A 11 27.54 20.19 10.98
C THR A 11 26.62 20.07 9.76
N PHE A 12 26.81 19.02 8.96
CA PHE A 12 25.92 18.71 7.84
C PHE A 12 24.63 18.09 8.40
N LEU A 13 23.53 18.86 8.38
CA LEU A 13 22.22 18.39 8.81
C LEU A 13 21.65 17.49 7.70
N THR A 14 21.83 16.17 7.81
CA THR A 14 21.19 15.22 6.91
C THR A 14 19.69 15.24 7.15
N THR A 15 18.94 15.88 6.26
CA THR A 15 17.48 15.82 6.29
C THR A 15 17.05 14.39 6.00
N PHE A 16 16.56 13.69 7.02
CA PHE A 16 15.84 12.45 6.83
C PHE A 16 14.52 12.78 6.13
N PHE A 17 14.47 12.56 4.81
CA PHE A 17 13.19 12.52 4.12
C PHE A 17 12.46 11.27 4.62
N SER A 18 11.44 11.47 5.46
CA SER A 18 10.49 10.40 5.79
C SER A 18 9.71 10.07 4.52
N TYR A 19 10.17 9.08 3.76
CA TYR A 19 9.35 8.51 2.69
C TYR A 19 8.12 7.88 3.33
N THR A 20 6.95 8.38 2.98
CA THR A 20 5.69 7.69 3.25
C THR A 20 5.65 6.45 2.37
N ASN A 21 5.50 5.26 2.95
CA ASN A 21 5.62 4.03 2.17
C ASN A 21 4.46 3.87 1.16
N ILE A 22 3.22 4.14 1.58
CA ILE A 22 2.03 4.06 0.73
C ILE A 22 1.25 5.37 0.84
N THR A 23 1.08 6.05 -0.30
CA THR A 23 0.40 7.35 -0.38
C THR A 23 -0.63 7.33 -1.49
N VAL A 24 -1.86 7.71 -1.15
CA VAL A 24 -2.98 7.80 -2.10
C VAL A 24 -2.85 9.02 -3.00
N ASP A 25 -3.36 8.96 -4.23
CA ASP A 25 -3.32 10.08 -5.18
C ASP A 25 -4.60 10.94 -5.19
N GLY A 26 -5.61 10.56 -4.41
CA GLY A 26 -6.89 11.25 -4.29
C GLY A 26 -7.87 11.01 -5.44
N LYS A 27 -7.55 10.15 -6.42
CA LYS A 27 -8.44 9.88 -7.57
C LYS A 27 -9.51 8.83 -7.29
N THR A 28 -9.30 7.99 -6.28
CA THR A 28 -10.24 6.97 -5.81
C THR A 28 -10.50 7.16 -4.32
N ASN A 29 -11.53 6.51 -3.77
CA ASN A 29 -11.88 6.62 -2.35
C ASN A 29 -11.06 5.66 -1.44
N VAL A 30 -9.93 5.14 -1.91
CA VAL A 30 -8.99 4.38 -1.08
C VAL A 30 -8.43 5.29 0.01
N TYR A 31 -8.21 4.74 1.19
CA TYR A 31 -7.52 5.44 2.27
C TYR A 31 -6.59 4.50 3.03
N VAL A 32 -5.52 5.07 3.59
CA VAL A 32 -4.49 4.33 4.33
C VAL A 32 -4.46 4.81 5.76
N GLU A 33 -4.52 3.87 6.69
CA GLU A 33 -4.35 4.10 8.12
C GLU A 33 -3.10 3.38 8.60
N LYS A 34 -2.68 3.66 9.84
CA LYS A 34 -1.61 2.90 10.51
C LYS A 34 -2.18 2.13 11.68
N SER A 35 -1.81 0.86 11.80
CA SER A 35 -2.05 0.09 13.01
C SER A 35 -1.18 0.61 14.17
N ASN A 36 -1.50 0.17 15.39
CA ASN A 36 -0.73 0.51 16.59
C ASN A 36 0.74 0.09 16.51
N ASN A 37 1.07 -0.95 15.73
CA ASN A 37 2.44 -1.41 15.52
C ASN A 37 3.08 -0.88 14.22
N GLY A 38 2.47 0.13 13.59
CA GLY A 38 3.02 0.88 12.46
C GLY A 38 2.88 0.21 11.08
N VAL A 39 2.08 -0.87 10.99
CA VAL A 39 1.73 -1.53 9.73
C VAL A 39 0.73 -0.67 8.98
N ASP A 40 0.94 -0.51 7.67
CA ASP A 40 0.02 0.23 6.81
C ASP A 40 -1.25 -0.60 6.57
N ILE A 41 -2.43 -0.01 6.82
CA ILE A 41 -3.74 -0.61 6.58
C ILE A 41 -4.35 0.08 5.37
N ILE A 42 -4.41 -0.64 4.25
CA ILE A 42 -4.94 -0.18 2.96
C ILE A 42 -6.43 -0.51 2.91
N ASN A 43 -7.28 0.45 3.25
CA ASN A 43 -8.72 0.33 3.08
C ASN A 43 -9.07 0.58 1.60
N ILE A 44 -9.11 -0.51 0.82
CA ILE A 44 -9.35 -0.48 -0.63
C ILE A 44 -10.65 0.24 -1.01
N SER A 45 -10.68 0.77 -2.23
CA SER A 45 -11.85 1.46 -2.78
C SER A 45 -13.09 0.59 -2.89
N THR A 46 -14.25 1.24 -3.01
CA THR A 46 -15.54 0.55 -3.17
C THR A 46 -15.49 -0.38 -4.39
N PRO A 47 -15.77 -1.68 -4.24
CA PRO A 47 -15.79 -2.61 -5.37
C PRO A 47 -16.92 -2.27 -6.33
N SER A 48 -16.67 -2.44 -7.63
CA SER A 48 -17.70 -2.42 -8.67
C SER A 48 -18.70 -3.58 -8.47
N PRO A 49 -19.87 -3.58 -9.15
CA PRO A 49 -20.82 -4.70 -9.09
C PRO A 49 -20.21 -6.05 -9.52
N LYS A 50 -19.17 -6.03 -10.36
CA LYS A 50 -18.43 -7.23 -10.78
C LYS A 50 -17.40 -7.71 -9.75
N GLY A 51 -17.23 -6.98 -8.65
CA GLY A 51 -16.32 -7.30 -7.55
C GLY A 51 -14.89 -6.81 -7.77
N VAL A 52 -14.67 -5.82 -8.63
CA VAL A 52 -13.33 -5.22 -8.84
C VAL A 52 -13.21 -3.96 -8.00
N SER A 53 -12.27 -3.93 -7.05
CA SER A 53 -11.87 -2.71 -6.36
C SER A 53 -10.65 -2.13 -7.06
N HIS A 54 -10.79 -0.95 -7.66
CA HIS A 54 -9.67 -0.21 -8.26
C HIS A 54 -9.26 0.91 -7.30
N SER A 55 -8.07 0.78 -6.74
CA SER A 55 -7.48 1.72 -5.80
C SER A 55 -6.21 2.33 -6.40
N THR A 56 -6.09 3.65 -6.36
CA THR A 56 -4.99 4.38 -6.99
C THR A 56 -4.05 5.01 -5.98
N PHE A 57 -2.75 4.93 -6.26
CA PHE A 57 -1.70 5.38 -5.36
C PHE A 57 -0.71 6.27 -6.08
N LYS A 58 -0.20 7.29 -5.39
CA LYS A 58 0.98 8.03 -5.82
C LYS A 58 2.24 7.17 -5.60
N GLU A 59 2.33 6.53 -4.43
CA GLU A 59 3.45 5.67 -4.04
C GLU A 59 2.88 4.40 -3.41
N PHE A 60 3.46 3.24 -3.74
CA PHE A 60 3.09 1.95 -3.14
C PHE A 60 4.36 1.15 -2.84
N ASN A 61 4.91 1.36 -1.65
CA ASN A 61 6.03 0.64 -1.11
C ASN A 61 5.57 -0.13 0.14
N VAL A 62 5.93 -1.40 0.25
CA VAL A 62 5.66 -2.18 1.46
C VAL A 62 6.95 -2.22 2.26
N SER A 63 6.95 -1.62 3.44
CA SER A 63 8.12 -1.67 4.34
C SER A 63 8.28 -3.06 4.98
N GLU A 64 9.38 -3.27 5.70
CA GLU A 64 9.60 -4.49 6.49
C GLU A 64 8.53 -4.74 7.56
N LYS A 65 7.82 -3.68 8.02
CA LYS A 65 6.67 -3.82 8.92
C LYS A 65 5.48 -4.49 8.23
N GLY A 66 5.42 -4.44 6.90
CA GLY A 66 4.35 -4.99 6.09
C GLY A 66 3.18 -4.01 5.85
N ALA A 67 2.17 -4.50 5.14
CA ALA A 67 0.92 -3.81 4.86
C ALA A 67 -0.25 -4.81 4.80
N VAL A 68 -1.46 -4.32 5.10
CA VAL A 68 -2.70 -5.11 5.09
C VAL A 68 -3.69 -4.50 4.11
N ILE A 69 -4.14 -5.29 3.13
CA ILE A 69 -5.27 -4.97 2.25
C ILE A 69 -6.56 -5.29 3.00
N ASN A 70 -7.30 -4.26 3.42
CA ASN A 70 -8.54 -4.42 4.17
C ASN A 70 -9.76 -4.51 3.24
N ASN A 71 -10.22 -5.74 2.98
CA ASN A 71 -11.46 -6.06 2.26
C ASN A 71 -12.56 -6.57 3.23
N ALA A 72 -12.44 -6.29 4.53
CA ALA A 72 -13.38 -6.73 5.54
C ALA A 72 -14.53 -5.71 5.71
N LYS A 73 -15.78 -6.19 5.80
CA LYS A 73 -16.95 -5.36 6.15
C LYS A 73 -17.03 -5.06 7.64
N ASN A 74 -16.59 -6.00 8.45
CA ASN A 74 -16.64 -5.96 9.91
C ASN A 74 -15.23 -6.07 10.47
N ILE A 75 -15.08 -5.86 11.78
CA ILE A 75 -13.82 -6.09 12.48
C ILE A 75 -13.26 -7.48 12.14
N ALA A 76 -11.97 -7.54 11.83
CA ALA A 76 -11.26 -8.78 11.55
C ALA A 76 -9.82 -8.73 12.09
N ARG A 77 -9.20 -9.90 12.26
CA ARG A 77 -7.87 -10.04 12.83
C ARG A 77 -6.84 -10.28 11.73
N SER A 78 -5.92 -9.35 11.54
CA SER A 78 -4.70 -9.50 10.74
C SER A 78 -3.61 -10.21 11.54
N ARG A 79 -2.78 -10.99 10.85
CA ARG A 79 -1.60 -11.63 11.45
C ARG A 79 -0.50 -10.63 11.79
N ILE A 80 -0.33 -9.58 10.98
CA ILE A 80 0.75 -8.60 11.18
C ILE A 80 0.32 -7.31 11.88
N ALA A 81 -0.97 -7.00 11.94
CA ALA A 81 -1.49 -5.72 12.47
C ALA A 81 -2.52 -5.87 13.61
N GLY A 82 -2.88 -7.09 14.01
CA GLY A 82 -3.83 -7.33 15.09
C GLY A 82 -5.28 -7.09 14.67
N LEU A 83 -6.11 -6.54 15.57
CA LEU A 83 -7.51 -6.24 15.26
C LEU A 83 -7.60 -4.98 14.39
N ILE A 84 -8.30 -5.09 13.27
CA ILE A 84 -8.55 -3.99 12.32
C ILE A 84 -10.07 -3.82 12.16
N ASN A 85 -10.53 -2.57 12.15
CA ASN A 85 -11.94 -2.25 11.89
C ASN A 85 -12.35 -2.61 10.45
N GLY A 86 -13.66 -2.77 10.22
CA GLY A 86 -14.16 -2.94 8.86
C GLY A 86 -13.79 -1.75 7.97
N ASN A 87 -13.47 -2.02 6.71
CA ASN A 87 -13.27 -0.99 5.70
C ASN A 87 -14.64 -0.37 5.35
N ASN A 88 -14.76 0.95 5.55
CA ASN A 88 -16.00 1.68 5.34
C ASN A 88 -16.46 1.70 3.88
N ASN A 89 -15.58 1.42 2.93
CA ASN A 89 -15.90 1.29 1.50
C ASN A 89 -16.59 -0.04 1.15
N ILE A 90 -16.52 -1.04 2.03
CA ILE A 90 -17.10 -2.37 1.81
C ILE A 90 -18.52 -2.41 2.37
N LYS A 91 -19.52 -2.23 1.49
CA LYS A 91 -20.94 -2.28 1.85
C LYS A 91 -21.53 -3.67 1.60
N ASP A 92 -22.11 -3.90 0.43
CA ASP A 92 -22.82 -5.16 0.14
C ASP A 92 -21.97 -6.13 -0.67
N THR A 93 -21.14 -5.60 -1.57
CA THR A 93 -20.22 -6.39 -2.39
C THR A 93 -18.80 -6.26 -1.87
N ARG A 94 -18.14 -7.39 -1.59
CA ARG A 94 -16.70 -7.45 -1.32
C ARG A 94 -15.93 -7.52 -2.64
N ALA A 95 -14.68 -7.04 -2.62
CA ALA A 95 -13.80 -7.24 -3.75
C ALA A 95 -13.50 -8.74 -3.91
N LYS A 96 -13.58 -9.23 -5.15
CA LYS A 96 -12.99 -10.48 -5.62
C LYS A 96 -11.61 -10.24 -6.22
N LEU A 97 -11.40 -9.06 -6.78
CA LEU A 97 -10.14 -8.57 -7.31
C LEU A 97 -9.85 -7.18 -6.74
N ALA A 98 -8.67 -7.00 -6.15
CA ALA A 98 -8.12 -5.68 -5.81
C ALA A 98 -7.04 -5.31 -6.84
N LEU A 99 -7.32 -4.28 -7.63
CA LEU A 99 -6.34 -3.63 -8.49
C LEU A 99 -5.72 -2.45 -7.74
N LEU A 100 -4.46 -2.58 -7.38
CA LEU A 100 -3.63 -1.56 -6.75
C LEU A 100 -2.80 -0.91 -7.86
N ASP A 101 -3.15 0.31 -8.23
CA ASP A 101 -2.62 0.97 -9.43
C ASP A 101 -1.79 2.20 -9.06
N VAL A 102 -0.48 2.13 -9.30
CA VAL A 102 0.44 3.23 -9.02
C VAL A 102 0.44 4.20 -10.20
N THR A 103 -0.04 5.41 -9.95
CA THR A 103 -0.14 6.49 -10.95
C THR A 103 0.94 7.55 -10.81
N GLY A 104 1.79 7.45 -9.76
CA GLY A 104 2.97 8.28 -9.58
C GLY A 104 4.13 7.90 -10.51
N LEU A 105 5.30 8.44 -10.21
CA LEU A 105 6.50 8.32 -11.06
C LEU A 105 7.55 7.36 -10.49
N GLU A 106 7.39 6.92 -9.25
CA GLU A 106 8.38 6.10 -8.54
C GLU A 106 8.06 4.60 -8.67
N GLU A 107 9.11 3.77 -8.64
CA GLU A 107 8.96 2.31 -8.55
C GLU A 107 8.32 1.87 -7.22
N SER A 108 7.79 0.65 -7.19
CA SER A 108 7.29 0.01 -5.98
C SER A 108 8.36 -0.90 -5.36
N LYS A 109 8.73 -0.67 -4.11
CA LYS A 109 9.62 -1.54 -3.34
C LYS A 109 8.83 -2.35 -2.33
N LEU A 110 8.81 -3.67 -2.47
CA LEU A 110 8.11 -4.57 -1.56
C LEU A 110 9.12 -5.32 -0.68
N LYS A 111 9.22 -4.91 0.58
CA LYS A 111 10.22 -5.38 1.55
C LYS A 111 9.66 -6.21 2.71
N GLY A 112 8.38 -6.54 2.67
CA GLY A 112 7.73 -7.22 3.79
C GLY A 112 6.45 -7.93 3.39
N ILE A 113 5.65 -8.28 4.40
CA ILE A 113 4.40 -9.01 4.20
C ILE A 113 3.33 -8.07 3.65
N LEU A 114 2.70 -8.46 2.55
CA LEU A 114 1.41 -7.93 2.10
C LEU A 114 0.32 -8.95 2.43
N GLU A 115 -0.50 -8.65 3.42
CA GLU A 115 -1.60 -9.51 3.89
C GLU A 115 -2.94 -9.04 3.33
N ALA A 116 -3.79 -9.95 2.85
CA ALA A 116 -5.20 -9.66 2.60
C ALA A 116 -6.06 -10.02 3.81
N LEU A 117 -6.85 -9.04 4.28
CA LEU A 117 -7.89 -9.23 5.29
C LEU A 117 -9.24 -9.31 4.58
N SER A 118 -9.65 -10.53 4.25
CA SER A 118 -10.87 -10.81 3.49
C SER A 118 -11.53 -12.09 4.01
N LYS A 119 -12.88 -12.11 4.04
CA LYS A 119 -13.64 -13.34 4.36
C LYS A 119 -13.67 -14.30 3.17
N ASP A 120 -13.76 -13.73 1.97
CA ASP A 120 -13.81 -14.45 0.71
C ASP A 120 -12.43 -14.39 0.03
N LYS A 121 -12.20 -15.26 -0.96
CA LYS A 121 -10.97 -15.22 -1.77
C LYS A 121 -10.81 -13.83 -2.40
N LEU A 122 -9.59 -13.29 -2.32
CA LEU A 122 -9.22 -12.03 -2.93
C LEU A 122 -8.00 -12.24 -3.82
N ASP A 123 -8.17 -11.97 -5.11
CA ASP A 123 -7.07 -11.82 -6.05
C ASP A 123 -6.55 -10.38 -5.98
N VAL A 124 -5.24 -10.20 -6.18
CA VAL A 124 -4.59 -8.89 -6.10
C VAL A 124 -3.69 -8.70 -7.31
N ILE A 125 -3.81 -7.52 -7.93
CA ILE A 125 -2.89 -7.04 -8.95
C ILE A 125 -2.24 -5.77 -8.44
N LEU A 126 -0.90 -5.73 -8.39
CA LEU A 126 -0.16 -4.48 -8.26
C LEU A 126 0.38 -4.09 -9.64
N SER A 127 -0.06 -2.93 -10.13
CA SER A 127 0.42 -2.29 -11.35
C SER A 127 1.32 -1.12 -10.98
N ASN A 128 2.56 -1.12 -11.48
CA ASN A 128 3.40 0.06 -11.45
C ASN A 128 4.28 0.14 -12.71
N PRO A 129 3.96 1.02 -13.68
CA PRO A 129 4.72 1.13 -14.92
C PRO A 129 6.16 1.63 -14.73
N ASN A 130 6.50 2.17 -13.56
CA ASN A 130 7.84 2.64 -13.25
C ASN A 130 8.76 1.54 -12.70
N GLY A 131 8.23 0.34 -12.44
CA GLY A 131 8.99 -0.81 -11.94
C GLY A 131 8.47 -1.34 -10.60
N ILE A 132 8.81 -2.60 -10.32
CA ILE A 132 8.50 -3.29 -9.06
C ILE A 132 9.73 -4.08 -8.63
N THR A 133 10.26 -3.75 -7.45
CA THR A 133 11.38 -4.45 -6.81
C THR A 133 10.87 -5.28 -5.64
N LEU A 134 11.23 -6.57 -5.62
CA LEU A 134 10.94 -7.50 -4.53
C LEU A 134 12.21 -7.79 -3.72
N ASP A 135 12.19 -7.45 -2.44
CA ASP A 135 13.33 -7.60 -1.53
C ASP A 135 12.84 -8.10 -0.17
N GLY A 136 12.49 -9.39 -0.09
CA GLY A 136 11.86 -9.97 1.11
C GLY A 136 10.33 -9.92 1.12
N ALA A 137 9.70 -9.64 -0.03
CA ALA A 137 8.25 -9.67 -0.16
C ALA A 137 7.66 -11.04 0.17
N SER A 138 6.54 -11.05 0.88
CA SER A 138 5.73 -12.25 1.12
C SER A 138 4.25 -11.90 1.03
N PHE A 139 3.45 -12.75 0.38
CA PHE A 139 2.02 -12.53 0.19
C PHE A 139 1.24 -13.48 1.10
N LEU A 140 0.35 -12.94 1.92
CA LEU A 140 -0.43 -13.70 2.89
C LEU A 140 -1.92 -13.54 2.64
N ASN A 141 -2.67 -14.66 2.65
CA ASN A 141 -4.13 -14.70 2.48
C ASN A 141 -4.63 -14.09 1.15
N ILE A 142 -3.71 -13.90 0.20
CA ILE A 142 -3.99 -13.49 -1.18
C ILE A 142 -4.17 -14.78 -1.98
N HIS A 143 -5.30 -14.89 -2.70
CA HIS A 143 -5.60 -16.11 -3.46
C HIS A 143 -4.69 -16.24 -4.69
N ASN A 144 -4.67 -15.20 -5.54
CA ASN A 144 -3.70 -15.04 -6.62
C ASN A 144 -3.08 -13.64 -6.53
N MET A 145 -1.76 -13.56 -6.74
CA MET A 145 -1.03 -12.31 -6.82
C MET A 145 -0.46 -12.15 -8.22
N ALA A 146 -0.70 -11.00 -8.87
CA ALA A 146 0.01 -10.60 -10.06
C ALA A 146 0.73 -9.26 -9.84
N LEU A 147 1.95 -9.18 -10.36
CA LEU A 147 2.75 -7.97 -10.37
C LEU A 147 2.98 -7.61 -11.84
N THR A 148 2.73 -6.36 -12.21
CA THR A 148 2.91 -5.92 -13.58
C THR A 148 3.50 -4.53 -13.65
N THR A 149 4.36 -4.31 -14.65
CA THR A 149 4.91 -3.01 -15.00
C THR A 149 4.18 -2.37 -16.18
N SER A 150 2.94 -2.79 -16.44
CA SER A 150 2.07 -2.22 -17.48
C SER A 150 0.93 -1.45 -16.84
N LYS A 151 0.44 -0.41 -17.54
CA LYS A 151 -0.77 0.30 -17.11
C LYS A 151 -2.03 -0.55 -17.38
N PRO A 152 -2.95 -0.68 -16.42
CA PRO A 152 -4.19 -1.41 -16.63
C PRO A 152 -5.09 -0.65 -17.61
N ILE A 153 -5.73 -1.38 -18.52
CA ILE A 153 -6.81 -0.86 -19.35
C ILE A 153 -8.11 -1.34 -18.73
N ILE A 154 -8.95 -0.40 -18.28
CA ILE A 154 -10.22 -0.71 -17.62
C ILE A 154 -11.34 -0.37 -18.58
N GLU A 155 -11.98 -1.40 -19.13
CA GLU A 155 -13.16 -1.27 -19.97
C GLU A 155 -14.42 -1.55 -19.14
N ASN A 156 -15.18 -0.49 -18.86
CA ASN A 156 -16.51 -0.62 -18.27
C ASN A 156 -17.50 -1.00 -19.38
N LYS A 157 -17.57 -2.29 -19.71
CA LYS A 157 -18.68 -2.81 -20.51
C LYS A 157 -19.89 -2.95 -19.59
N GLU A 158 -20.90 -2.13 -19.85
CA GLU A 158 -22.24 -2.18 -19.24
C GLU A 158 -22.81 -3.60 -19.26
#